data_AF-A0A382D9F4-F1
#
_entry.id   AF-A0A382D9F4-F1
#
_cell.length_a   1.000
_cell.length_b   1.000
_cell.length_c   1.000
_cell.angle_alpha   90.00
_cell.angle_beta   90.00
_cell.angle_gamma   90.00
#
_symmetry.space_group_name_H-M   'P 1'
#
loop_
_entity.id
_entity.type
_entity.pdbx_description
1 polymer ?
#
loop_
_entity_poly.entity_id
_entity_poly.type
_entity_poly.pdbx_seq_one_letter_code
_entity_poly.pdbx_strand_id
1 'polypeptide(L)'
;VLPFFFFDWTMILLLPAMALALYAQAKVKRAYTKYSRVGSAAGLTGAETARRLLRQNGIVDVAVEEVGGKLSDHYDPRARVVRLSSGIFHGSHLAGLAVAAHEVGHAVQHASGYFALNMRHPFLPVA
;
A
#
# COMPACT_ATOMS: atom_id res chain seq x y z
N VAL A 1 17.41 -32.67 21.43
CA VAL A 1 16.23 -32.27 22.23
C VAL A 1 15.42 -31.34 21.34
N LEU A 2 14.31 -31.81 20.75
CA LEU A 2 13.44 -30.95 19.95
C LEU A 2 12.74 -29.94 20.87
N PRO A 3 12.63 -28.65 20.49
CA PRO A 3 11.90 -27.68 21.29
C PRO A 3 10.41 -27.98 21.14
N PHE A 4 9.73 -28.05 22.28
CA PHE A 4 8.28 -28.21 22.39
C PHE A 4 7.56 -27.14 21.57
N PHE A 5 6.74 -27.57 20.61
CA PHE A 5 5.66 -26.74 20.08
C PHE A 5 4.63 -26.54 21.20
N PHE A 6 4.66 -25.40 21.87
CA PHE A 6 3.61 -25.04 22.82
C PHE A 6 2.39 -24.53 22.06
N PHE A 7 1.48 -25.44 21.73
CA PHE A 7 0.10 -25.05 21.43
C PHE A 7 -0.56 -24.63 22.74
N ASP A 8 -0.71 -23.32 22.94
CA ASP A 8 -1.44 -22.74 24.06
C ASP A 8 -2.91 -22.53 23.66
N TRP A 9 -3.85 -22.89 24.53
CA TRP A 9 -5.29 -22.68 24.33
C TRP A 9 -5.64 -21.20 24.05
N THR A 10 -4.84 -20.24 24.53
CA THR A 10 -5.04 -18.82 24.23
C THR A 10 -4.88 -18.49 22.74
N MET A 11 -4.23 -19.34 21.94
CA MET A 11 -4.11 -19.16 20.49
C MET A 11 -5.46 -19.16 19.76
N ILE A 12 -6.50 -19.75 20.35
CA ILE A 12 -7.87 -19.69 19.81
C ILE A 12 -8.37 -18.24 19.69
N LEU A 13 -7.92 -17.33 20.57
CA LEU A 13 -8.25 -15.91 20.49
C LEU A 13 -7.67 -15.22 19.24
N LEU A 14 -6.65 -15.81 18.60
CA LEU A 14 -6.10 -15.31 17.34
C LEU A 14 -6.96 -15.72 16.13
N LEU A 15 -7.80 -16.76 16.24
CA LEU A 15 -8.57 -17.26 15.11
C LEU A 15 -9.52 -16.22 14.50
N PRO A 16 -10.29 -15.43 15.29
CA PRO A 16 -11.13 -14.37 14.73
C PRO A 16 -10.32 -13.28 14.02
N ALA A 17 -9.20 -12.86 14.59
CA ALA A 17 -8.32 -11.85 13.98
C ALA A 17 -7.71 -12.36 12.67
N MET A 18 -7.25 -13.62 12.66
CA MET A 18 -6.71 -14.28 11.47
C MET A 18 -7.79 -14.41 10.39
N ALA A 19 -9.00 -14.85 10.75
CA ALA A 19 -10.12 -14.97 9.82
C ALA A 19 -10.46 -13.62 9.19
N LEU A 20 -10.48 -12.54 9.97
CA LEU A 20 -10.72 -11.19 9.47
C LEU A 20 -9.61 -10.72 8.51
N ALA A 21 -8.34 -10.96 8.86
CA ALA A 21 -7.20 -10.60 8.00
C ALA A 21 -7.24 -11.34 6.66
N LEU A 22 -7.50 -12.66 6.69
CA LEU A 22 -7.66 -13.47 5.49
C LEU A 22 -8.84 -13.02 4.63
N TYR A 23 -9.97 -12.68 5.26
CA TYR A 23 -11.14 -12.15 4.57
C TYR A 23 -10.82 -10.81 3.87
N ALA A 24 -10.16 -9.88 4.57
CA ALA A 24 -9.77 -8.59 4.02
C ALA A 24 -8.82 -8.75 2.83
N GLN A 25 -7.79 -9.60 2.97
CA GLN A 25 -6.84 -9.89 1.91
C GLN A 25 -7.53 -10.52 0.69
N ALA A 26 -8.47 -11.45 0.92
CA ALA A 26 -9.27 -12.05 -0.15
C ALA A 26 -10.11 -11.00 -0.88
N LYS A 27 -10.72 -10.05 -0.15
CA LYS A 27 -11.50 -8.96 -0.77
C LYS A 27 -10.61 -8.07 -1.65
N VAL A 28 -9.43 -7.65 -1.15
CA VAL A 28 -8.49 -6.83 -1.93
C VAL A 28 -8.04 -7.55 -3.20
N LYS A 29 -7.63 -8.83 -3.09
CA LYS A 29 -7.21 -9.64 -4.24
C LYS A 29 -8.33 -9.82 -5.27
N ARG A 30 -9.57 -10.02 -4.81
CA ARG A 30 -10.76 -10.12 -5.68
C ARG A 30 -11.04 -8.81 -6.40
N ALA A 31 -11.02 -7.69 -5.68
CA ALA A 31 -11.20 -6.36 -6.27
C ALA A 31 -10.12 -6.06 -7.31
N TYR A 32 -8.85 -6.28 -6.97
CA TYR A 32 -7.74 -6.11 -7.89
C TYR A 32 -7.93 -6.94 -9.17
N THR A 33 -8.23 -8.23 -9.04
CA THR A 33 -8.42 -9.12 -10.20
C THR A 33 -9.61 -8.71 -11.08
N LYS A 34 -10.69 -8.21 -10.47
CA LYS A 34 -11.86 -7.71 -11.20
C LYS A 34 -11.51 -6.43 -11.97
N TYR A 35 -10.88 -5.46 -11.30
CA TYR A 35 -10.64 -4.14 -11.86
C TYR A 35 -9.34 -4.03 -12.67
N SER A 36 -8.46 -5.03 -12.65
CA SER A 36 -7.32 -5.13 -13.57
C SER A 36 -7.75 -5.46 -15.00
N ARG A 37 -8.99 -5.97 -15.17
CA ARG A 37 -9.59 -6.25 -16.49
C ARG A 37 -10.37 -5.06 -17.05
N VAL A 38 -10.54 -4.00 -16.26
CA VAL A 38 -11.25 -2.79 -16.66
C VAL A 38 -10.20 -1.76 -17.08
N GLY A 39 -10.15 -1.45 -18.38
CA GLY A 39 -9.23 -0.46 -18.93
C GLY A 39 -9.44 0.93 -18.32
N SER A 40 -8.36 1.71 -18.23
CA SER A 40 -8.42 3.11 -17.82
C SER A 40 -8.98 3.97 -18.96
N ALA A 41 -10.03 4.74 -18.68
CA ALA A 41 -10.58 5.69 -19.66
C ALA A 41 -9.58 6.80 -20.02
N ALA A 42 -8.65 7.12 -19.12
CA ALA A 42 -7.59 8.10 -19.36
C ALA A 42 -6.42 7.54 -20.19
N GLY A 43 -6.38 6.22 -20.45
CA GLY A 43 -5.29 5.56 -21.18
C GLY A 43 -3.95 5.51 -20.44
N LEU A 44 -3.84 6.15 -19.26
CA LEU A 44 -2.60 6.23 -18.51
C LEU A 44 -2.20 4.88 -17.89
N THR A 45 -0.90 4.63 -17.80
CA THR A 45 -0.35 3.54 -16.99
C THR A 45 -0.30 3.90 -15.50
N GLY A 46 -0.05 2.91 -14.64
CA GLY A 46 0.21 3.17 -13.21
C GLY A 46 1.42 4.10 -13.01
N ALA A 47 2.50 3.91 -13.75
CA ALA A 47 3.69 4.77 -13.64
C ALA A 47 3.40 6.23 -14.06
N GLU A 48 2.67 6.42 -15.16
CA GLU A 48 2.27 7.76 -15.61
C GLU A 48 1.33 8.43 -14.63
N THR A 49 0.39 7.67 -14.08
CA THR A 49 -0.53 8.14 -13.04
C THR A 49 0.23 8.58 -11.80
N ALA A 50 1.18 7.76 -11.31
CA ALA A 50 1.99 8.11 -10.15
C ALA A 50 2.79 9.40 -10.38
N ARG A 51 3.51 9.49 -11.50
CA ARG A 51 4.29 10.70 -11.87
C ARG A 51 3.40 11.93 -11.99
N ARG A 52 2.20 11.79 -12.58
CA ARG A 52 1.24 12.89 -12.71
C ARG A 52 0.73 13.37 -11.36
N LEU A 53 0.37 12.45 -10.46
CA LEU A 53 -0.11 12.79 -9.12
C LEU A 53 0.98 13.43 -8.26
N LEU A 54 2.22 12.93 -8.31
CA LEU A 54 3.37 13.55 -7.62
C LEU A 54 3.56 15.00 -8.07
N ARG A 55 3.61 15.24 -9.40
CA ARG A 55 3.72 16.59 -9.94
C ARG A 55 2.55 17.48 -9.54
N GLN A 56 1.32 16.96 -9.55
CA GLN A 56 0.13 17.72 -9.14
C GLN A 56 0.16 18.13 -7.66
N ASN A 57 0.86 17.38 -6.82
CA ASN A 57 1.06 17.69 -5.40
C ASN A 57 2.39 18.44 -5.13
N GLY A 58 3.09 18.91 -6.18
CA GLY A 58 4.34 19.66 -6.03
C GLY A 58 5.53 18.81 -5.58
N ILE A 59 5.44 17.48 -5.66
CA ILE A 59 6.49 16.55 -5.23
C ILE A 59 7.38 16.23 -6.44
N VAL A 60 8.64 16.65 -6.37
CA VAL A 60 9.61 16.53 -7.48
C VAL A 60 10.81 15.64 -7.13
N ASP A 61 10.99 15.31 -5.86
CA ASP A 61 12.11 14.55 -5.32
C ASP A 61 11.78 13.07 -5.07
N VAL A 62 10.58 12.63 -5.46
CA VAL A 62 10.15 11.23 -5.37
C VAL A 62 10.21 10.58 -6.76
N ALA A 63 11.02 9.53 -6.89
CA ALA A 63 11.14 8.76 -8.12
C ALA A 63 10.02 7.71 -8.25
N VAL A 64 9.75 7.24 -9.48
CA VAL A 64 8.80 6.14 -9.75
C VAL A 64 9.54 5.04 -10.49
N GLU A 65 9.67 3.88 -9.85
CA GLU A 65 10.46 2.73 -10.31
C GLU A 65 9.62 1.46 -10.44
N GLU A 66 10.08 0.55 -11.29
CA GLU A 66 9.50 -0.78 -11.43
C GLU A 66 10.14 -1.74 -10.42
N VAL A 67 9.34 -2.57 -9.78
CA VAL A 67 9.80 -3.67 -8.92
C VAL A 67 9.21 -5.00 -9.37
N GLY A 68 9.97 -6.07 -9.14
CA GLY A 68 9.50 -7.43 -9.38
C GLY A 68 8.36 -7.85 -8.46
N GLY A 69 7.68 -8.93 -8.84
CA GLY A 69 6.57 -9.50 -8.08
C GLY A 69 5.20 -9.00 -8.54
N LYS A 70 4.17 -9.31 -7.75
CA LYS A 70 2.78 -8.97 -8.02
C LYS A 70 2.17 -8.41 -6.74
N LEU A 71 1.54 -7.23 -6.83
CA LEU A 71 1.02 -6.52 -5.65
C LEU A 71 2.12 -6.29 -4.60
N SER A 72 3.34 -6.02 -5.07
CA SER A 72 4.53 -5.68 -4.27
C SER A 72 4.77 -4.16 -4.23
N ASP A 73 3.79 -3.39 -4.72
CA ASP A 73 3.80 -1.94 -4.80
C ASP A 73 3.93 -1.33 -3.41
N HIS A 74 4.82 -0.35 -3.27
CA HIS A 74 5.02 0.37 -2.02
C HIS A 74 5.74 1.71 -2.26
N TYR A 75 5.44 2.69 -1.42
CA TYR A 75 6.29 3.86 -1.23
C TYR A 75 7.39 3.60 -0.19
N ASP A 76 8.62 3.97 -0.53
CA ASP A 76 9.77 3.96 0.37
C ASP A 76 10.13 5.40 0.78
N PRO A 77 9.84 5.82 2.02
CA PRO A 77 10.11 7.19 2.47
C PRO A 77 11.60 7.48 2.64
N ARG A 78 12.44 6.45 2.87
CA ARG A 78 13.89 6.64 3.04
C ARG A 78 14.57 6.89 1.71
N ALA A 79 14.23 6.08 0.70
CA ALA A 79 14.74 6.23 -0.65
C ALA A 79 14.03 7.33 -1.45
N ARG A 80 12.84 7.79 -0.98
CA ARG A 80 11.92 8.66 -1.71
C ARG A 80 11.57 8.07 -3.08
N VAL A 81 11.10 6.83 -3.09
CA VAL A 81 10.73 6.12 -4.32
C VAL A 81 9.36 5.48 -4.18
N VAL A 82 8.49 5.68 -5.17
CA VAL A 82 7.28 4.87 -5.38
C VAL A 82 7.66 3.70 -6.26
N ARG A 83 7.62 2.48 -5.72
CA ARG A 83 7.89 1.25 -6.47
C ARG A 83 6.58 0.61 -6.86
N LEU A 84 6.42 0.34 -8.15
CA LEU A 84 5.22 -0.31 -8.69
C LEU A 84 5.60 -1.66 -9.30
N SER A 85 4.79 -2.67 -9.05
CA SER A 85 4.94 -3.99 -9.65
C SER A 85 4.76 -3.89 -11.17
N SER A 86 5.48 -4.72 -11.93
CA SER A 86 5.51 -4.66 -13.41
C SER A 86 4.12 -4.54 -14.06
N GLY A 87 3.15 -5.32 -13.57
CA GLY A 87 1.78 -5.29 -14.09
C GLY A 87 1.04 -3.97 -13.85
N ILE A 88 1.40 -3.21 -12.81
CA ILE A 88 0.84 -1.89 -12.51
C ILE A 88 1.66 -0.80 -13.19
N PHE A 89 2.98 -0.91 -13.16
CA PHE A 89 3.90 0.06 -13.76
C PHE A 89 3.57 0.28 -15.25
N HIS A 90 3.38 -0.82 -15.99
CA HIS A 90 3.07 -0.79 -17.43
C HIS A 90 1.56 -0.89 -17.73
N GLY A 91 0.74 -1.30 -16.76
CA GLY A 91 -0.68 -1.57 -16.97
C GLY A 91 -1.56 -0.31 -17.02
N SER A 92 -2.40 -0.20 -18.05
CA SER A 92 -3.37 0.87 -18.23
C SER A 92 -4.80 0.46 -17.82
N HIS A 93 -4.97 0.03 -16.57
CA HIS A 93 -6.24 -0.47 -16.04
C HIS A 93 -6.61 0.15 -14.68
N LEU A 94 -7.89 0.16 -14.34
CA LEU A 94 -8.42 0.87 -13.17
C LEU A 94 -7.75 0.45 -11.85
N ALA A 95 -7.48 -0.85 -11.67
CA ALA A 95 -6.78 -1.32 -10.48
C ALA A 95 -5.35 -0.75 -10.34
N GLY A 96 -4.66 -0.50 -11.46
CA GLY A 96 -3.27 -0.02 -11.46
C GLY A 96 -3.21 1.46 -11.17
N LEU A 97 -4.15 2.23 -11.72
CA LEU A 97 -4.37 3.64 -11.35
C LEU A 97 -4.65 3.78 -9.85
N ALA A 98 -5.52 2.93 -9.30
CA ALA A 98 -5.88 2.97 -7.89
C ALA A 98 -4.68 2.64 -6.97
N VAL A 99 -3.89 1.62 -7.29
CA VAL A 99 -2.69 1.27 -6.49
C VAL A 99 -1.62 2.36 -6.62
N ALA A 100 -1.35 2.85 -7.83
CA ALA A 100 -0.42 3.97 -8.03
C ALA A 100 -0.83 5.21 -7.23
N ALA A 101 -2.12 5.55 -7.21
CA ALA A 101 -2.64 6.65 -6.40
C ALA A 101 -2.51 6.41 -4.89
N HIS A 102 -2.69 5.17 -4.42
CA HIS A 102 -2.50 4.81 -3.02
C HIS A 102 -1.04 5.02 -2.58
N GLU A 103 -0.08 4.55 -3.36
CA GLU A 103 1.35 4.70 -3.03
C GLU A 103 1.81 6.15 -3.09
N VAL A 104 1.34 6.92 -4.07
CA VAL A 104 1.57 8.36 -4.10
C VAL A 104 0.90 9.05 -2.91
N GLY A 105 -0.24 8.54 -2.43
CA GLY A 105 -0.86 9.02 -1.20
C GLY A 105 0.10 8.97 0.00
N HIS A 106 0.86 7.88 0.15
CA HIS A 106 1.91 7.78 1.18
C HIS A 106 3.03 8.80 0.96
N ALA A 107 3.44 9.03 -0.29
CA ALA A 107 4.44 10.04 -0.63
C ALA A 107 3.96 11.47 -0.29
N VAL A 108 2.71 11.79 -0.58
CA VAL A 108 2.08 13.08 -0.24
C VAL A 108 1.97 13.25 1.27
N GLN A 109 1.56 12.20 2.00
CA GLN A 109 1.52 12.22 3.45
C GLN A 109 2.91 12.47 4.03
N HIS A 110 3.93 11.78 3.52
CA HIS A 110 5.32 11.98 3.95
C HIS A 110 5.81 13.41 3.66
N ALA A 111 5.59 13.93 2.45
CA ALA A 111 5.98 15.29 2.06
C ALA A 111 5.27 16.38 2.88
N SER A 112 4.02 16.14 3.27
CA SER A 112 3.22 17.08 4.07
C SER A 112 3.49 16.99 5.57
N GLY A 113 4.43 16.12 6.02
CA GLY A 113 4.63 15.83 7.44
C GLY A 113 3.44 15.12 8.10
N TYR A 114 2.53 14.54 7.31
CA TYR A 114 1.33 13.80 7.70
C TYR A 114 1.70 12.39 8.21
N PHE A 115 2.54 12.32 9.25
CA PHE A 115 2.99 11.04 9.79
C PHE A 115 2.15 10.63 11.00
N ALA A 116 0.80 10.62 10.92
CA ALA A 116 -0.09 10.44 12.09
C ALA A 116 0.14 11.42 13.27
N LEU A 117 1.00 12.43 13.12
CA LEU A 117 1.61 13.25 14.18
C LEU A 117 1.25 14.74 14.07
N ASN A 118 -0.03 15.04 14.25
CA ASN A 118 -0.41 16.14 15.15
C ASN A 118 -1.26 15.65 16.34
N MET A 119 -1.50 14.33 16.48
CA MET A 119 -1.83 13.71 17.77
C MET A 119 -0.51 13.67 18.57
N ARG A 120 -0.12 14.68 19.36
CA ARG A 120 -0.76 15.14 20.61
C ARG A 120 -1.25 13.97 21.45
N HIS A 121 -0.33 13.42 22.23
CA HIS A 121 -0.65 12.87 23.54
C HIS A 121 -1.58 13.85 24.28
N PRO A 122 -2.66 13.34 24.91
CA PRO A 122 -2.62 13.31 26.35
C PRO A 122 -3.30 12.04 26.88
N PHE A 123 -2.65 10.88 26.81
CA PHE A 123 -3.03 9.72 27.63
C PHE A 123 -1.79 8.96 28.08
N LEU A 124 -0.84 9.67 28.68
CA LEU A 124 -0.05 9.11 29.77
C LEU A 124 -0.55 9.80 31.04
N PRO A 125 -1.26 9.11 31.95
CA PRO A 125 -1.26 9.54 33.33
C PRO A 125 0.17 9.35 33.84
N VAL A 126 0.83 10.44 34.16
CA VAL A 126 1.86 10.44 35.20
C VAL A 126 1.08 10.41 36.52
N ALA A 127 0.82 9.21 37.02
CA ALA A 127 0.54 8.88 38.42
C ALA A 127 0.54 7.35 38.55
#